data_AF-A0A6P8WRN3-F1
#
_entry.id   AF-A0A6P8WRN3-F1
#
_cell.length_a   1.000
_cell.length_b   1.000
_cell.length_c   1.000
_cell.angle_alpha   90.00
_cell.angle_beta   90.00
_cell.angle_gamma   90.00
#
_symmetry.space_group_name_H-M   'P 1'
#
loop_
_entity.id
_entity.type
_entity.pdbx_description
1 polymer ?
#
loop_
_entity_poly.entity_id
_entity_poly.type
_entity_poly.pdbx_seq_one_letter_code
_entity_poly.pdbx_strand_id
1 'polypeptide(L)'
;MLQMRFVFLFICLFLLLGSQSTDGFIIRFITETLQNNVAGEPVIHERTNWNFDPEGAKKARAIYYEKNGYRSAKFIESIGVGLDGYHEERRQQQQERDVGRLNGEHFINFPAEPPSL
;
A
#
# COMPACT_ATOMS: atom_id res chain seq x y z
N MET A 1 -25.48 63.67 -9.32
CA MET A 1 -24.07 63.20 -9.14
C MET A 1 -23.89 62.27 -7.93
N LEU A 2 -24.47 62.59 -6.76
CA LEU A 2 -24.31 61.76 -5.55
C LEU A 2 -24.94 60.35 -5.66
N GLN A 3 -26.09 60.21 -6.34
CA GLN A 3 -26.74 58.92 -6.55
C GLN A 3 -25.95 57.95 -7.42
N MET A 4 -25.27 58.44 -8.47
CA MET A 4 -24.40 57.61 -9.32
C MET A 4 -23.18 57.08 -8.55
N ARG A 5 -22.66 57.85 -7.59
CA ARG A 5 -21.57 57.41 -6.70
C ARG A 5 -22.03 56.29 -5.76
N PHE A 6 -23.24 56.37 -5.21
CA PHE A 6 -23.77 55.31 -4.36
C PHE A 6 -24.07 54.03 -5.15
N VAL A 7 -24.63 54.14 -6.36
CA VAL A 7 -24.84 52.98 -7.24
C VAL A 7 -23.51 52.32 -7.60
N PHE A 8 -22.49 53.12 -7.95
CA PHE A 8 -21.15 52.60 -8.24
C PHE A 8 -20.53 51.89 -7.02
N LEU A 9 -20.64 52.48 -5.83
CA LEU A 9 -20.14 51.86 -4.59
C LEU A 9 -20.87 50.56 -4.24
N PHE A 10 -22.19 50.49 -4.48
CA PHE A 10 -22.97 49.27 -4.31
C PHE A 10 -22.53 48.17 -5.27
N ILE A 11 -22.24 48.52 -6.53
CA ILE A 11 -21.73 47.57 -7.54
C ILE A 11 -20.33 47.07 -7.15
N CYS A 12 -19.42 47.95 -6.71
CA CYS A 12 -18.10 47.55 -6.24
C CYS A 12 -18.17 46.65 -5.00
N LEU A 13 -19.05 46.96 -4.05
CA LEU A 13 -19.26 46.13 -2.85
C LEU A 13 -19.82 44.76 -3.22
N PHE A 14 -20.76 44.70 -4.17
CA PHE A 14 -21.33 43.43 -4.65
C PHE A 14 -20.27 42.57 -5.35
N LEU A 15 -19.39 43.17 -6.15
CA LEU A 15 -18.30 42.47 -6.82
C LEU A 15 -17.24 41.94 -5.83
N LEU A 16 -16.91 42.70 -4.79
CA LEU A 16 -15.98 42.27 -3.73
C LEU A 16 -16.56 41.13 -2.87
N LEU A 17 -17.87 41.12 -2.63
CA LEU A 17 -18.54 40.03 -1.93
C LEU A 17 -18.68 38.76 -2.79
N GLY A 18 -18.70 38.91 -4.12
CA GLY A 18 -18.76 37.81 -5.08
C GLY A 18 -17.41 37.21 -5.46
N SER A 19 -16.29 37.88 -5.16
CA SER A 19 -14.95 37.35 -5.43
C SER A 19 -14.59 36.26 -4.42
N GLN A 20 -14.82 35.00 -4.78
CA GLN A 20 -14.35 33.87 -3.99
C GLN A 20 -12.82 33.79 -4.04
N SER A 21 -12.21 33.42 -2.91
CA SER A 21 -10.76 33.35 -2.74
C SER A 21 -10.14 32.30 -3.66
N THR A 22 -9.33 32.75 -4.62
CA THR A 22 -8.62 31.90 -5.60
C THR A 22 -7.70 30.86 -4.94
N ASP A 23 -7.20 31.15 -3.73
CA ASP A 23 -6.32 30.26 -2.97
C ASP A 23 -6.99 28.93 -2.60
N GLY A 24 -8.29 28.94 -2.34
CA GLY A 24 -9.06 27.73 -2.05
C GLY A 24 -9.16 26.80 -3.26
N PHE A 25 -9.16 27.35 -4.47
CA PHE A 25 -9.23 26.57 -5.71
C PHE A 25 -7.92 25.84 -6.00
N ILE A 26 -6.77 26.51 -5.85
CA ILE A 26 -5.46 25.90 -6.14
C ILE A 26 -5.16 24.77 -5.15
N ILE A 27 -5.40 25.01 -3.86
CA ILE A 27 -5.18 23.98 -2.83
C ILE A 27 -6.11 22.79 -3.09
N ARG A 28 -7.40 23.05 -3.35
CA ARG A 28 -8.36 21.99 -3.64
C ARG A 28 -7.98 21.19 -4.89
N PHE A 29 -7.55 21.84 -5.97
CA PHE A 29 -7.09 21.17 -7.18
C PHE A 29 -5.90 20.24 -6.93
N ILE A 30 -4.89 20.71 -6.17
CA ILE A 30 -3.71 19.90 -5.83
C ILE A 30 -4.12 18.71 -4.96
N THR A 31 -4.93 18.94 -3.93
CA THR A 31 -5.37 17.89 -3.00
C THR A 31 -6.21 16.83 -3.71
N GLU A 32 -7.19 17.25 -4.54
CA GLU A 32 -8.03 16.32 -5.32
C GLU A 32 -7.18 15.51 -6.32
N THR A 33 -6.23 16.16 -7.01
CA THR A 33 -5.33 15.46 -7.96
C THR A 33 -4.48 14.42 -7.26
N LEU A 34 -3.86 14.76 -6.12
CA LEU A 34 -3.03 13.82 -5.37
C LEU A 34 -3.84 12.66 -4.80
N GLN A 35 -5.00 12.94 -4.20
CA GLN A 35 -5.85 11.91 -3.62
C GLN A 35 -6.34 10.91 -4.69
N ASN A 36 -6.79 11.42 -5.84
CA ASN A 36 -7.28 10.56 -6.92
C ASN A 36 -6.17 9.71 -7.56
N ASN A 37 -4.92 10.17 -7.58
CA ASN A 37 -3.79 9.40 -8.12
C ASN A 37 -3.19 8.41 -7.11
N VAL A 38 -3.14 8.76 -5.82
CA VAL A 38 -2.52 7.92 -4.77
C VAL A 38 -3.50 6.88 -4.22
N ALA A 39 -4.73 7.28 -3.93
CA ALA A 39 -5.75 6.41 -3.32
C ALA A 39 -6.73 5.84 -4.36
N GLY A 40 -6.68 6.32 -5.61
CA GLY A 40 -7.72 6.06 -6.60
C GLY A 40 -9.00 6.83 -6.28
N GLU A 41 -9.90 6.94 -7.25
CA GLU A 41 -11.22 7.50 -7.00
C GLU A 41 -11.98 6.60 -5.99
N PRO A 42 -12.69 7.16 -4.99
CA PRO A 42 -13.35 6.38 -3.92
C PRO A 42 -14.54 5.53 -4.39
N VAL A 43 -14.59 5.19 -5.67
CA VAL A 43 -15.61 4.35 -6.32
C VAL A 43 -15.21 2.86 -6.29
N ILE A 44 -13.91 2.55 -6.23
CA ILE A 44 -13.38 1.17 -6.37
C ILE A 44 -12.97 0.49 -5.05
N HIS A 45 -13.31 1.06 -3.89
CA HIS A 45 -13.07 0.39 -2.62
C HIS A 45 -14.10 -0.73 -2.39
N GLU A 46 -13.90 -1.86 -3.07
CA GLU A 46 -14.66 -3.07 -2.79
C GLU A 46 -14.24 -3.63 -1.43
N ARG A 47 -15.22 -3.84 -0.53
CA ARG A 47 -14.96 -4.52 0.73
C ARG A 47 -14.77 -6.00 0.48
N THR A 48 -13.53 -6.41 0.22
CA THR A 48 -13.18 -7.82 0.07
C THR A 48 -13.07 -8.47 1.45
N ASN A 49 -13.91 -9.48 1.70
CA ASN A 49 -13.78 -10.33 2.87
C ASN A 49 -12.87 -11.51 2.55
N TRP A 50 -11.80 -11.67 3.31
CA TRP A 50 -10.87 -12.78 3.18
C TRP A 50 -11.14 -13.80 4.28
N ASN A 51 -11.48 -15.03 3.87
CA ASN A 51 -11.54 -16.15 4.81
C ASN A 51 -10.11 -16.63 5.10
N PHE A 52 -9.46 -16.00 6.09
CA PHE A 52 -8.12 -16.39 6.51
C PHE A 52 -8.18 -17.67 7.35
N ASP A 53 -7.74 -18.80 6.77
CA ASP A 53 -7.48 -20.03 7.51
C ASP A 53 -6.01 -20.05 7.98
N PRO A 54 -5.73 -19.84 9.28
CA PRO A 54 -4.37 -19.87 9.81
C PRO A 54 -3.68 -21.23 9.60
N GLU A 55 -4.44 -22.31 9.46
CA GLU A 55 -3.93 -23.66 9.25
C GLU A 55 -3.93 -24.08 7.76
N GLY A 56 -4.50 -23.25 6.87
CA GLY A 56 -4.64 -23.55 5.45
C GLY A 56 -3.29 -23.79 4.77
N ALA A 57 -2.29 -22.96 5.11
CA ALA A 57 -0.92 -23.12 4.61
C ALA A 57 -0.26 -24.42 5.10
N LYS A 58 -0.48 -24.83 6.36
CA LYS A 58 0.08 -26.08 6.90
C LYS A 58 -0.52 -27.31 6.22
N LYS A 59 -1.83 -27.31 6.00
CA LYS A 59 -2.54 -28.39 5.27
C LYS A 59 -2.08 -28.46 3.81
N ALA A 60 -2.00 -27.33 3.11
CA ALA A 60 -1.54 -27.26 1.73
C ALA A 60 -0.10 -27.79 1.58
N ARG A 61 0.78 -27.45 2.54
CA ARG A 61 2.14 -27.99 2.61
C ARG A 61 2.13 -29.51 2.71
N ALA A 62 1.37 -30.08 3.64
CA ALA A 62 1.30 -31.54 3.83
C ALA A 62 0.84 -32.27 2.55
N ILE A 63 -0.25 -31.81 1.92
CA ILE A 63 -0.78 -32.36 0.66
C ILE A 63 0.25 -32.26 -0.46
N TYR A 64 0.96 -31.14 -0.55
CA TYR A 64 1.98 -30.93 -1.57
C TYR A 64 3.18 -31.89 -1.41
N TYR A 65 3.65 -32.13 -0.18
CA TYR A 65 4.71 -33.09 0.09
C TYR A 65 4.28 -34.53 -0.18
N GLU A 66 3.05 -34.89 0.17
CA GLU A 66 2.49 -36.22 -0.13
C GLU A 66 2.45 -36.47 -1.64
N LYS A 67 2.02 -35.47 -2.41
CA LYS A 67 1.92 -35.58 -3.87
C LYS A 67 3.27 -35.57 -4.61
N ASN A 68 4.21 -34.71 -4.20
CA ASN A 68 5.45 -34.46 -4.95
C ASN A 68 6.70 -35.08 -4.31
N GLY A 69 6.56 -35.70 -3.13
CA GLY A 69 7.63 -36.31 -2.38
C GLY A 69 8.63 -35.31 -1.77
N TYR A 70 9.69 -35.85 -1.17
CA TYR A 70 10.73 -35.08 -0.47
C TYR A 70 11.51 -34.10 -1.37
N ARG A 71 11.69 -34.43 -2.66
CA ARG A 71 12.46 -33.60 -3.62
C ARG A 71 11.76 -32.28 -3.97
N SER A 72 10.49 -32.15 -3.60
CA SER A 72 9.66 -30.98 -3.88
C SER A 72 10.08 -29.72 -3.12
N ALA A 73 10.87 -29.87 -2.04
CA ALA A 73 11.48 -28.75 -1.33
C ALA A 73 12.40 -27.91 -2.23
N LYS A 74 13.24 -28.58 -3.06
CA LYS A 74 14.10 -27.91 -4.04
C LYS A 74 13.29 -27.19 -5.13
N PHE A 75 12.11 -27.73 -5.47
CA PHE A 75 11.22 -27.10 -6.44
C PHE A 75 10.56 -25.84 -5.88
N ILE A 76 10.06 -25.88 -4.63
CA ILE A 76 9.54 -24.69 -3.94
C ILE A 76 10.62 -23.61 -3.85
N GLU A 77 11.83 -24.01 -3.45
CA GLU A 77 12.99 -23.12 -3.43
C GLU A 77 13.17 -22.48 -4.83
N SER A 78 13.24 -23.29 -5.90
CA SER A 78 13.41 -22.79 -7.26
C SER A 78 12.31 -21.83 -7.73
N ILE A 79 11.06 -22.01 -7.30
CA ILE A 79 9.97 -21.04 -7.56
C ILE A 79 10.29 -19.70 -6.89
N GLY A 80 10.72 -19.72 -5.63
CA GLY A 80 11.07 -18.52 -4.87
C GLY A 80 12.28 -17.77 -5.44
N VAL A 81 13.22 -18.49 -6.06
CA VAL A 81 14.42 -17.92 -6.68
C VAL A 81 14.24 -17.58 -8.17
N GLY A 82 13.01 -17.60 -8.69
CA GLY A 82 12.64 -17.31 -10.10
C GLY A 82 13.22 -18.29 -11.12
N LEU A 83 13.01 -18.04 -12.42
CA LEU A 83 13.44 -18.92 -13.56
C LEU A 83 14.41 -18.22 -14.55
N ASP A 84 14.84 -17.00 -14.24
CA ASP A 84 15.63 -16.12 -15.13
C ASP A 84 17.15 -16.41 -15.13
N GLY A 85 17.60 -17.48 -14.47
CA GLY A 85 19.00 -17.88 -14.38
C GLY A 85 19.80 -17.25 -13.23
N TYR A 86 19.27 -16.25 -12.52
CA TYR A 86 19.97 -15.56 -11.40
C TYR A 86 19.75 -16.24 -10.04
N HIS A 87 19.70 -17.58 -10.02
CA HIS A 87 19.32 -18.35 -8.83
C HIS A 87 20.39 -18.36 -7.73
N GLU A 88 21.65 -18.14 -8.06
CA GLU A 88 22.75 -18.16 -7.08
C GLU A 88 22.82 -16.84 -6.33
N GLU A 89 22.79 -15.71 -7.04
CA GLU A 89 22.79 -14.36 -6.46
C GLU A 89 21.60 -14.17 -5.51
N ARG A 90 20.40 -14.58 -5.93
CA ARG A 90 19.20 -14.46 -5.08
C ARG A 90 19.21 -15.39 -3.87
N ARG A 91 19.82 -16.59 -3.97
CA ARG A 91 20.05 -17.46 -2.81
C ARG A 91 21.02 -16.81 -1.83
N GLN A 92 22.10 -16.20 -2.31
CA GLN A 92 23.04 -15.48 -1.45
C GLN A 92 22.37 -14.30 -0.75
N GLN A 93 21.62 -13.48 -1.49
CA GLN A 93 20.84 -12.39 -0.89
C GLN A 93 19.82 -12.89 0.15
N GLN A 94 19.21 -14.05 -0.09
CA GLN A 94 18.30 -14.66 0.88
C GLN A 94 19.05 -15.13 2.12
N GLN A 95 20.19 -15.81 1.94
CA GLN A 95 21.05 -16.21 3.05
C GLN A 95 21.50 -15.00 3.86
N GLU A 96 21.94 -13.91 3.24
CA GLU A 96 22.31 -12.66 3.89
C GLU A 96 21.15 -12.03 4.69
N ARG A 97 19.93 -12.06 4.15
CA ARG A 97 18.73 -11.60 4.87
C ARG A 97 18.40 -12.49 6.06
N ASP A 98 18.68 -13.77 5.95
CA ASP A 98 18.37 -14.79 6.95
C ASP A 98 19.50 -14.91 7.99
N VAL A 99 20.68 -14.30 7.78
CA VAL A 99 21.75 -14.22 8.79
C VAL A 99 21.21 -13.52 10.05
N GLY A 100 21.21 -14.24 11.17
CA GLY A 100 20.72 -13.74 12.46
C GLY A 100 19.19 -13.69 12.58
N ARG A 101 18.45 -14.14 11.57
CA ARG A 101 16.99 -14.30 11.61
C ARG A 101 16.68 -15.80 11.59
N LEU A 102 16.13 -16.28 12.71
CA LEU A 102 15.70 -17.66 12.99
C LEU A 102 15.61 -18.56 11.75
N ASN A 103 16.44 -19.61 11.72
CA ASN A 103 16.66 -20.66 10.71
C ASN A 103 15.37 -21.29 10.08
N GLY A 104 14.49 -20.49 9.48
CA GLY A 104 13.27 -20.94 8.82
C GLY A 104 12.06 -21.24 9.73
N GLU A 105 12.11 -20.92 11.03
CA GLU A 105 10.96 -21.08 11.94
C GLU A 105 10.20 -19.75 12.12
N HIS A 106 9.08 -19.63 11.41
CA HIS A 106 8.16 -18.50 11.53
C HIS A 106 7.24 -18.65 12.75
N PHE A 107 7.60 -18.04 13.88
CA PHE A 107 6.70 -17.82 15.02
C PHE A 107 6.67 -16.35 15.49
N ILE A 108 7.70 -15.55 15.23
CA ILE A 108 7.77 -14.15 15.70
C ILE A 108 7.76 -13.19 14.51
N ASN A 109 6.81 -12.25 14.49
CA ASN A 109 6.83 -11.12 13.55
C ASN A 109 7.98 -10.19 13.94
N PHE A 110 8.87 -9.88 13.00
CA PHE A 110 9.93 -8.92 13.22
C PHE A 110 9.44 -7.47 13.00
N PRO A 111 9.93 -6.50 13.78
CA PRO A 111 10.89 -6.67 14.87
C PRO A 111 10.25 -7.34 16.10
N ALA A 112 11.03 -8.15 16.82
CA ALA A 112 10.58 -8.72 18.09
C ALA A 112 10.22 -7.60 19.06
N GLU A 113 9.10 -7.74 19.77
CA GLU A 113 8.72 -6.77 20.81
C GLU A 113 9.86 -6.63 21.83
N PRO A 114 10.18 -5.40 22.27
CA PRO A 114 11.19 -5.20 23.29
C PRO A 114 10.77 -5.94 24.58
N PRO A 115 11.71 -6.51 25.34
CA PRO A 115 11.38 -7.23 26.56
C PRO A 115 10.64 -6.31 27.51
N SER A 116 9.45 -6.74 27.96
CA SER A 116 8.70 -6.04 29.01
C SER A 116 9.54 -6.04 30.30
N LEU A 117 9.89 -4.85 30.78
CA LEU A 117 10.58 -4.61 32.05
C LEU A 117 9.76 -5.10 33.24
#